data_AF-A0A8H2WHP9-F1
#
_entry.id   AF-A0A8H2WHP9-F1
#
_cell.length_a   1.000
_cell.length_b   1.000
_cell.length_c   1.000
_cell.angle_alpha   90.00
_cell.angle_beta   90.00
_cell.angle_gamma   90.00
#
_symmetry.space_group_name_H-M   'P 1'
#
loop_
_entity.id
_entity.type
_entity.pdbx_description
1 polymer ?
#
loop_
_entity_poly.entity_id
_entity_poly.type
_entity_poly.pdbx_seq_one_letter_code
_entity_poly.pdbx_strand_id
1 'polypeptide(L)'
;MNARPPDSVLRCTHHFGAKPSLTFEEAIQFLHQLCQGPGANLTYSWQYIDRPAEGDIYVYFQVSAPTPLIDGVQYLDNESTYRPSQELEVHEVRFGFIPGIGEKEAGRVRKRYRLVHGGHPSIVLVHYMKGPAKPVTPAMNVPVRNYPLPIINEPPMYVMGEKSGQRVMAPNTVQLASQQQQLDALAASRRQAAGLQPQVRRQDDDSDEESNRVSTRALAVTRFKRNHELLAEIFAVNAVANVKGVPSPYEKANKTELETKLASSYSTPV
;
A
#
# COMPACT_ATOMS: atom_id res chain seq x y z
N MET A 1 10.65 -4.79 6.32
CA MET A 1 9.57 -4.35 5.40
C MET A 1 10.22 -4.17 4.05
N ASN A 2 9.79 -4.90 3.01
CA ASN A 2 10.23 -4.57 1.65
C ASN A 2 9.71 -3.17 1.35
N ALA A 3 10.61 -2.24 1.02
CA ALA A 3 10.20 -0.90 0.60
C ALA A 3 9.35 -1.05 -0.65
N ARG A 4 8.13 -0.49 -0.63
CA ARG A 4 7.26 -0.45 -1.81
C ARG A 4 7.99 0.28 -2.94
N PRO A 5 7.89 -0.20 -4.20
CA PRO A 5 8.43 0.53 -5.34
C PRO A 5 7.89 1.97 -5.33
N PRO A 6 8.75 2.98 -5.51
CA PRO A 6 8.38 4.40 -5.36
C PRO A 6 7.36 4.87 -6.40
N ASP A 7 7.21 4.10 -7.46
CA ASP A 7 6.39 4.35 -8.63
C ASP A 7 5.07 3.55 -8.60
N SER A 8 4.83 2.77 -7.55
CA SER A 8 3.56 2.11 -7.28
C SER A 8 2.56 3.04 -6.59
N VAL A 9 1.28 2.85 -6.87
CA VAL A 9 0.19 3.61 -6.25
C VAL A 9 -0.84 2.68 -5.61
N LEU A 10 -1.52 3.16 -4.57
CA LEU A 10 -2.64 2.43 -3.98
C LEU A 10 -3.86 2.61 -4.89
N ARG A 11 -3.95 1.76 -5.92
CA ARG A 11 -4.92 1.85 -7.02
C ARG A 11 -6.21 1.15 -6.65
N CYS A 12 -7.35 1.73 -7.03
CA CYS A 12 -8.64 1.06 -6.94
C CYS A 12 -8.59 -0.24 -7.76
N THR A 13 -9.14 -1.32 -7.21
CA THR A 13 -9.20 -2.63 -7.87
C THR A 13 -10.34 -2.71 -8.89
N HIS A 14 -11.31 -1.80 -8.81
CA HIS A 14 -12.41 -1.71 -9.76
C HIS A 14 -11.91 -1.17 -11.10
N HIS A 15 -12.37 -1.80 -12.19
CA HIS A 15 -12.07 -1.37 -13.55
C HIS A 15 -13.16 -0.41 -14.03
N PHE A 16 -12.76 0.80 -14.40
CA PHE A 16 -13.65 1.80 -14.96
C PHE A 16 -13.62 1.72 -16.49
N GLY A 17 -14.79 1.87 -17.12
CA GLY A 17 -14.88 1.89 -18.58
C GLY A 17 -14.14 3.09 -19.17
N ALA A 18 -13.44 2.88 -20.29
CA ALA A 18 -12.74 3.94 -20.98
C ALA A 18 -13.73 5.00 -21.50
N LYS A 19 -13.37 6.28 -21.37
CA LYS A 19 -14.13 7.41 -21.90
C LYS A 19 -13.24 8.29 -22.78
N PRO A 20 -13.67 8.69 -24.00
CA PRO A 20 -12.86 9.55 -24.87
C PRO A 20 -12.63 10.95 -24.28
N SER A 21 -13.58 11.44 -23.49
CA SER A 21 -13.49 12.72 -22.77
C SER A 21 -14.25 12.62 -21.45
N LEU A 22 -13.88 13.46 -20.49
CA LEU A 22 -14.54 13.58 -19.19
C LEU A 22 -14.72 15.07 -18.89
N THR A 23 -15.96 15.50 -18.72
CA THR A 23 -16.27 16.87 -18.32
C THR A 23 -15.96 17.10 -16.84
N PHE A 24 -15.81 18.36 -16.42
CA PHE A 24 -15.55 18.68 -15.02
C PHE A 24 -16.71 18.29 -14.10
N GLU A 25 -17.95 18.46 -14.54
CA GLU A 25 -19.14 18.07 -13.79
C GLU A 25 -19.20 16.54 -13.62
N GLU A 26 -18.95 15.78 -14.69
CA GLU A 26 -18.84 14.31 -14.58
C GLU A 26 -17.74 13.90 -13.61
N ALA A 27 -16.57 14.54 -13.66
CA ALA A 27 -15.46 14.25 -12.75
C ALA A 27 -15.84 14.49 -11.28
N ILE A 28 -16.55 15.59 -10.98
CA ILE A 28 -17.06 15.91 -9.63
C ILE A 28 -18.05 14.83 -9.17
N GLN A 29 -19.05 14.51 -9.99
CA GLN A 29 -20.04 13.49 -9.67
C GLN A 29 -19.38 12.12 -9.42
N PHE A 30 -18.40 11.76 -10.25
CA PHE A 30 -17.63 10.53 -10.12
C PHE A 30 -16.88 10.50 -8.77
N LEU A 31 -16.18 11.58 -8.43
CA LEU A 31 -15.44 11.68 -7.16
C LEU A 31 -16.37 11.60 -5.93
N HIS A 32 -17.56 12.20 -5.99
CA HIS A 32 -18.56 12.06 -4.92
C HIS A 32 -19.08 10.62 -4.82
N GLN A 33 -19.37 9.96 -5.94
CA GLN A 33 -19.81 8.56 -5.96
C GLN A 33 -18.75 7.63 -5.37
N LEU A 34 -17.46 7.87 -5.60
CA LEU A 34 -16.37 7.10 -4.99
C LEU A 34 -16.32 7.23 -3.47
N CYS A 35 -16.87 8.30 -2.90
CA CYS A 35 -16.87 8.55 -1.46
C CYS A 35 -18.14 8.03 -0.77
N GLN A 36 -19.16 7.57 -1.51
CA GLN A 36 -20.49 7.27 -0.98
C GLN A 36 -20.98 5.88 -1.40
N GLY A 37 -21.92 5.32 -0.65
CA GLY A 37 -22.63 4.08 -1.00
C GLY A 37 -21.71 2.92 -1.43
N PRO A 38 -21.92 2.32 -2.61
CA PRO A 38 -21.03 1.27 -3.13
C PRO A 38 -19.59 1.72 -3.37
N GLY A 39 -19.36 2.99 -3.73
CA GLY A 39 -18.02 3.52 -4.00
C GLY A 39 -17.12 3.51 -2.76
N ALA A 40 -17.68 3.82 -1.59
CA ALA A 40 -16.96 3.77 -0.32
C ALA A 40 -16.50 2.35 0.06
N ASN A 41 -17.14 1.31 -0.49
CA ASN A 41 -16.79 -0.10 -0.29
C ASN A 41 -15.83 -0.65 -1.36
N LEU A 42 -15.31 0.20 -2.26
CA LEU A 42 -14.29 -0.22 -3.19
C LEU A 42 -12.96 -0.50 -2.47
N THR A 43 -12.24 -1.48 -2.97
CA THR A 43 -10.95 -1.89 -2.42
C THR A 43 -9.82 -1.36 -3.28
N TYR A 44 -8.66 -1.20 -2.67
CA TYR A 44 -7.48 -0.63 -3.30
C TYR A 44 -6.29 -1.52 -3.01
N SER A 45 -5.44 -1.77 -4.00
CA SER A 45 -4.19 -2.52 -3.81
C SER A 45 -3.03 -1.77 -4.44
N TRP A 46 -1.82 -2.03 -3.91
CA TRP A 46 -0.60 -1.47 -4.46
C TRP A 46 -0.35 -2.06 -5.84
N GLN A 47 -0.41 -1.20 -6.86
CA GLN A 47 -0.26 -1.58 -8.27
C GLN A 47 0.41 -0.44 -9.03
N TYR A 48 0.92 -0.74 -10.22
CA TYR A 48 1.33 0.30 -11.16
C TYR A 48 0.15 0.74 -12.02
N ILE A 49 0.17 2.00 -12.42
CA ILE A 49 -0.43 2.42 -13.69
C ILE A 49 0.74 2.39 -14.68
N ASP A 50 0.61 1.71 -15.80
CA ASP A 50 1.69 1.57 -16.77
C ASP A 50 1.15 1.62 -18.18
N ARG A 51 1.71 2.53 -18.99
CA ARG A 51 1.42 2.71 -20.41
C ARG A 51 -0.09 2.71 -20.72
N PRO A 52 -0.88 3.55 -20.03
CA PRO A 52 -2.33 3.56 -20.16
C PRO A 52 -2.78 3.92 -21.57
N ALA A 53 -3.85 3.26 -22.03
CA ALA A 53 -4.45 3.54 -23.31
C ALA A 53 -5.17 4.91 -23.30
N GLU A 54 -5.44 5.45 -24.48
CA GLU A 54 -6.30 6.63 -24.60
C GLU A 54 -7.71 6.27 -24.15
N GLY A 55 -8.28 7.09 -23.28
CA GLY A 55 -9.59 6.92 -22.67
C GLY A 55 -9.57 6.22 -21.32
N ASP A 56 -8.46 5.62 -20.90
CA ASP A 56 -8.37 4.90 -19.63
C ASP A 56 -8.63 5.82 -18.43
N ILE A 57 -9.39 5.28 -17.48
CA ILE A 57 -9.68 5.93 -16.20
C ILE A 57 -9.17 5.06 -15.06
N TYR A 58 -8.41 5.66 -14.17
CA TYR A 58 -7.93 5.02 -12.93
C TYR A 58 -8.28 5.89 -11.73
N VAL A 59 -8.46 5.25 -10.58
CA VAL A 59 -8.60 5.93 -9.30
C VAL A 59 -7.50 5.42 -8.39
N TYR A 60 -6.81 6.32 -7.71
CA TYR A 60 -5.84 5.94 -6.68
C TYR A 60 -6.05 6.76 -5.40
N PHE A 61 -5.63 6.17 -4.29
CA PHE A 61 -5.60 6.81 -2.99
C PHE A 61 -4.20 7.34 -2.70
N GLN A 62 -4.09 8.64 -2.47
CA GLN A 62 -2.84 9.31 -2.15
C GLN A 62 -2.50 9.16 -0.66
N VAL A 63 -1.51 8.32 -0.36
CA VAL A 63 -1.11 7.96 1.02
C VAL A 63 -0.12 8.97 1.64
N SER A 64 0.64 9.70 0.81
CA SER A 64 1.69 10.63 1.23
C SER A 64 1.56 11.97 0.51
N ALA A 65 2.54 12.87 0.71
CA ALA A 65 2.64 14.09 -0.08
C ALA A 65 2.54 13.78 -1.59
N PRO A 66 1.91 14.67 -2.39
CA PRO A 66 1.77 14.46 -3.83
C PRO A 66 3.15 14.29 -4.48
N THR A 67 3.37 13.13 -5.10
CA THR A 67 4.52 12.91 -5.99
C THR A 67 4.03 12.91 -7.43
N PRO A 68 4.90 13.26 -8.40
CA PRO A 68 4.59 13.07 -9.80
C PRO A 68 4.23 11.61 -10.07
N LEU A 69 3.09 11.38 -10.72
CA LEU A 69 2.68 10.03 -11.09
C LEU A 69 3.60 9.50 -12.19
N ILE A 70 4.28 8.39 -11.91
CA ILE A 70 5.10 7.65 -12.86
C ILE A 70 4.23 6.53 -13.44
N ASP A 71 3.77 6.71 -14.66
CA ASP A 71 2.79 5.84 -15.33
C ASP A 71 3.30 5.25 -16.65
N GLY A 72 4.60 5.33 -16.91
CA GLY A 72 5.21 4.88 -18.17
C GLY A 72 4.99 5.85 -19.34
N VAL A 73 4.35 7.00 -19.11
CA VAL A 73 4.19 8.07 -20.09
C VAL A 73 5.20 9.18 -19.81
N GLN A 74 5.83 9.68 -20.87
CA GLN A 74 6.69 10.86 -20.81
C GLN A 74 6.00 12.04 -21.48
N TYR A 75 6.12 13.22 -20.89
CA TYR A 75 5.44 14.43 -21.35
C TYR A 75 6.45 15.47 -21.83
N LEU A 76 6.11 16.16 -22.92
CA LEU A 76 6.92 17.26 -23.45
C LEU A 76 6.63 18.61 -22.77
N ASP A 77 5.44 18.76 -22.18
CA ASP A 77 5.06 19.96 -21.43
C ASP A 77 5.12 19.69 -19.91
N ASN A 78 5.23 20.76 -19.14
CA ASN A 78 5.15 20.70 -17.69
C ASN A 78 3.71 20.48 -17.21
N GLU A 79 3.55 19.83 -16.05
CA GLU A 79 2.25 19.70 -15.40
C GLU A 79 1.79 21.07 -14.87
N SER A 80 0.53 21.39 -15.15
CA SER A 80 -0.13 22.63 -14.73
C SER A 80 -1.27 22.30 -13.77
N THR A 81 -1.43 23.11 -12.73
CA THR A 81 -2.52 22.95 -11.76
C THR A 81 -3.47 24.14 -11.84
N TYR A 82 -4.76 23.89 -11.95
CA TYR A 82 -5.78 24.92 -11.96
C TYR A 82 -7.08 24.45 -11.28
N ARG A 83 -7.95 25.41 -10.93
CA ARG A 83 -9.26 25.17 -10.33
C ARG A 83 -10.36 25.67 -11.26
N PRO A 84 -11.00 24.79 -12.05
CA PRO A 84 -12.10 25.19 -12.93
C PRO A 84 -13.38 25.55 -12.16
N SER A 85 -13.51 25.11 -10.90
CA SER A 85 -14.58 25.47 -9.98
C SER A 85 -14.04 25.56 -8.55
N GLN A 86 -14.87 25.98 -7.59
CA GLN A 86 -14.48 26.01 -6.16
C GLN A 86 -14.32 24.60 -5.55
N GLU A 87 -14.91 23.59 -6.18
CA GLU A 87 -14.96 22.21 -5.67
C GLU A 87 -13.87 21.33 -6.27
N LEU A 88 -13.35 21.67 -7.45
CA LEU A 88 -12.48 20.80 -8.23
C LEU A 88 -11.10 21.42 -8.44
N GLU A 89 -10.06 20.63 -8.16
CA GLU A 89 -8.68 20.89 -8.57
C GLU A 89 -8.28 19.92 -9.67
N VAL A 90 -7.63 20.44 -10.70
CA VAL A 90 -7.15 19.66 -11.86
C VAL A 90 -5.65 19.86 -12.02
N HIS A 91 -4.93 18.74 -12.11
CA HIS A 91 -3.55 18.71 -12.56
C HIS A 91 -3.53 18.15 -13.98
N GLU A 92 -3.10 18.96 -14.94
CA GLU A 92 -3.09 18.62 -16.35
C GLU A 92 -1.67 18.65 -16.91
N VAL A 93 -1.31 17.59 -17.62
CA VAL A 93 -0.08 17.52 -18.39
C VAL A 93 -0.38 17.01 -19.81
N ARG A 94 0.25 17.64 -20.82
CA ARG A 94 -0.07 17.46 -22.24
C ARG A 94 1.14 16.95 -23.01
N PHE A 95 0.88 16.49 -24.23
CA PHE A 95 1.90 15.97 -25.15
C PHE A 95 2.67 14.80 -24.53
N GLY A 96 1.91 13.80 -24.08
CA GLY A 96 2.39 12.54 -23.57
C GLY A 96 2.62 11.52 -24.68
N PHE A 97 3.68 10.74 -24.55
CA PHE A 97 4.01 9.60 -25.40
C PHE A 97 4.62 8.47 -24.57
N ILE A 98 4.58 7.25 -25.07
CA ILE A 98 5.24 6.09 -24.45
C ILE A 98 6.62 5.92 -25.10
N PRO A 99 7.72 6.13 -24.36
CA PRO A 99 9.06 6.00 -24.91
C PRO A 99 9.42 4.53 -25.22
N GLY A 100 10.24 4.33 -26.25
CA GLY A 100 10.82 3.03 -26.63
C GLY A 100 9.91 2.11 -27.44
N ILE A 101 8.65 2.48 -27.70
CA ILE A 101 7.70 1.66 -28.49
C ILE A 101 7.42 2.18 -29.90
N GLY A 102 8.14 3.21 -30.34
CA GLY A 102 8.05 3.75 -31.70
C GLY A 102 6.99 4.84 -31.92
N GLU A 103 6.41 5.41 -30.85
CA GLU A 103 5.57 6.59 -30.97
C GLU A 103 6.38 7.78 -31.50
N LYS A 104 5.94 8.36 -32.62
CA LYS A 104 6.59 9.52 -33.26
C LYS A 104 5.97 10.85 -32.85
N GLU A 105 4.76 10.79 -32.29
CA GLU A 105 3.96 11.94 -31.93
C GLU A 105 3.45 11.78 -30.50
N ALA A 106 3.54 12.85 -29.73
CA ALA A 106 3.07 12.93 -28.36
C ALA A 106 1.68 13.57 -28.33
N GLY A 107 0.64 12.73 -28.38
CA GLY A 107 -0.76 13.12 -28.44
C GLY A 107 -1.56 12.91 -27.16
N ARG A 108 -0.98 12.30 -26.12
CA ARG A 108 -1.70 11.95 -24.89
C ARG A 108 -1.78 13.14 -23.93
N VAL A 109 -2.91 13.29 -23.26
CA VAL A 109 -3.11 14.24 -22.17
C VAL A 109 -3.51 13.46 -20.93
N ARG A 110 -2.94 13.81 -19.78
CA ARG A 110 -3.35 13.25 -18.49
C ARG A 110 -3.92 14.35 -17.62
N LYS A 111 -5.11 14.10 -17.08
CA LYS A 111 -5.75 14.96 -16.08
C LYS A 111 -5.92 14.18 -14.79
N ARG A 112 -5.51 14.77 -13.68
CA ARG A 112 -5.76 14.27 -12.32
C ARG A 112 -6.74 15.21 -11.64
N TYR A 113 -7.88 14.68 -11.26
CA TYR A 113 -8.98 15.40 -10.64
C TYR A 113 -9.05 15.07 -9.16
N ARG A 114 -9.26 16.10 -8.34
CA ARG A 114 -9.44 15.97 -6.90
C ARG A 114 -10.48 16.96 -6.39
N LEU A 115 -11.32 16.51 -5.46
CA LEU A 115 -12.23 17.40 -4.74
C LEU A 115 -11.46 18.19 -3.67
N VAL A 116 -11.66 19.51 -3.70
CA VAL A 116 -11.15 20.44 -2.69
C VAL A 116 -12.11 20.50 -1.50
N HIS A 117 -13.42 20.36 -1.76
CA HIS A 117 -14.49 20.38 -0.76
C HIS A 117 -15.49 19.25 -1.02
N GLY A 118 -16.20 18.80 0.01
CA GLY A 118 -17.33 17.85 -0.11
C GLY A 118 -16.98 16.39 -0.46
N GLY A 119 -15.69 16.04 -0.52
CA GLY A 119 -15.21 14.69 -0.81
C GLY A 119 -13.93 14.34 -0.06
N HIS A 120 -13.30 13.22 -0.43
CA HIS A 120 -12.07 12.77 0.21
C HIS A 120 -10.82 13.34 -0.49
N PRO A 121 -9.98 14.14 0.20
CA PRO A 121 -8.86 14.86 -0.41
C PRO A 121 -7.71 13.95 -0.89
N SER A 122 -7.69 12.68 -0.47
CA SER A 122 -6.71 11.70 -0.98
C SER A 122 -7.23 10.87 -2.15
N ILE A 123 -8.50 10.97 -2.54
CA ILE A 123 -9.00 10.25 -3.71
C ILE A 123 -8.66 11.08 -4.95
N VAL A 124 -7.91 10.47 -5.86
CA VAL A 124 -7.51 11.10 -7.12
C VAL A 124 -8.02 10.26 -8.28
N LEU A 125 -8.81 10.89 -9.14
CA LEU A 125 -9.26 10.33 -10.40
C LEU A 125 -8.27 10.74 -11.50
N VAL A 126 -7.75 9.78 -12.24
CA VAL A 126 -6.82 10.02 -13.35
C VAL A 126 -7.49 9.60 -14.64
N HIS A 127 -7.45 10.47 -15.63
CA HIS A 127 -7.98 10.21 -16.96
C HIS A 127 -6.91 10.48 -18.02
N TYR A 128 -6.71 9.51 -18.90
CA TYR A 128 -5.85 9.63 -20.06
C TYR A 128 -6.72 9.86 -21.28
N MET A 129 -6.47 10.91 -22.04
CA MET A 129 -7.27 11.27 -23.19
C MET A 129 -6.40 11.65 -24.38
N LYS A 130 -6.97 11.57 -25.58
CA LYS A 130 -6.33 12.07 -26.80
C LYS A 130 -6.42 13.60 -26.82
N GLY A 131 -5.31 14.26 -27.11
CA GLY A 131 -5.21 15.71 -27.28
C GLY A 131 -4.47 16.07 -28.57
N PRO A 132 -4.06 17.33 -28.72
CA PRO A 132 -3.21 17.72 -29.84
C PRO A 132 -1.84 17.04 -29.75
N ALA A 133 -1.26 16.77 -30.91
CA ALA A 133 0.01 16.07 -31.05
C ALA A 133 1.18 17.03 -31.31
N LYS A 134 2.34 16.72 -30.74
CA LYS A 134 3.64 17.33 -31.08
C LYS A 134 4.62 16.22 -31.49
N PRO A 135 5.58 16.48 -32.39
CA PRO A 135 6.60 15.48 -32.73
C PRO A 135 7.47 15.16 -31.51
N VAL A 136 7.76 13.87 -31.31
CA VAL A 136 8.64 13.39 -30.22
C VAL A 136 10.09 13.68 -30.58
N THR A 137 10.81 14.38 -29.70
CA THR A 137 12.25 14.59 -29.88
C THR A 137 13.00 13.29 -29.61
N PRO A 138 13.92 12.84 -30.49
CA PRO A 138 14.64 11.57 -30.31
C PRO A 138 15.37 11.45 -28.96
N ALA A 139 15.94 12.55 -28.46
CA ALA A 139 16.63 12.57 -27.16
C ALA A 139 15.71 12.28 -25.96
N MET A 140 14.41 12.56 -26.10
CA MET A 140 13.41 12.28 -25.08
C MET A 140 12.83 10.88 -25.20
N ASN A 141 13.12 10.13 -26.27
CA ASN A 141 12.57 8.80 -26.50
C ASN A 141 13.35 7.71 -25.74
N VAL A 142 13.47 7.88 -24.42
CA VAL A 142 14.18 6.96 -23.52
C VAL A 142 13.21 6.43 -22.46
N PRO A 143 13.24 5.12 -22.13
CA PRO A 143 12.32 4.57 -21.15
C PRO A 143 12.37 5.30 -19.80
N VAL A 144 11.21 5.74 -19.31
CA VAL A 144 11.08 6.42 -18.00
C VAL A 144 11.08 5.46 -16.80
N ARG A 145 11.09 4.15 -17.05
CA ARG A 145 11.07 3.09 -16.04
C ARG A 145 11.93 1.92 -16.48
N ASN A 146 12.44 1.18 -15.49
CA ASN A 146 13.09 -0.10 -15.71
C ASN A 146 12.03 -1.19 -15.82
N TYR A 147 12.04 -1.90 -16.96
CA TYR A 147 11.16 -3.02 -17.22
C TYR A 147 11.93 -4.36 -17.13
N PRO A 148 11.28 -5.47 -16.74
CA PRO A 148 9.87 -5.58 -16.33
C PRO A 148 9.62 -4.96 -14.94
N LEU A 149 8.38 -4.52 -14.69
CA LEU A 149 8.01 -3.93 -13.41
C LEU A 149 8.01 -5.01 -12.30
N PRO A 150 8.57 -4.75 -11.10
CA PRO A 150 8.58 -5.71 -10.00
C PRO A 150 7.18 -6.14 -9.56
N ILE A 151 6.97 -7.41 -9.26
CA ILE A 151 5.68 -7.90 -8.77
C ILE A 151 5.38 -7.35 -7.37
N ILE A 152 4.17 -6.83 -7.16
CA ILE A 152 3.68 -6.37 -5.87
C ILE A 152 2.67 -7.38 -5.32
N ASN A 153 3.00 -8.04 -4.22
CA ASN A 153 2.16 -9.04 -3.58
C ASN A 153 1.60 -8.52 -2.25
N GLU A 154 0.78 -7.46 -2.32
CA GLU A 154 0.08 -6.90 -1.16
C GLU A 154 -1.44 -7.08 -1.30
N PRO A 155 -2.14 -7.51 -0.23
CA PRO A 155 -3.58 -7.69 -0.29
C PRO A 155 -4.30 -6.34 -0.46
N PRO A 156 -5.45 -6.31 -1.16
CA PRO A 156 -6.29 -5.12 -1.23
C PRO A 156 -6.72 -4.67 0.16
N MET A 157 -7.05 -3.39 0.29
CA MET A 157 -7.55 -2.78 1.53
C MET A 157 -8.66 -1.77 1.22
N TYR A 158 -9.53 -1.54 2.19
CA TYR A 158 -10.47 -0.43 2.12
C TYR A 158 -9.74 0.87 2.51
N VAL A 159 -10.04 1.95 1.81
CA VAL A 159 -9.48 3.28 2.09
C VAL A 159 -10.55 4.28 2.55
N MET A 160 -11.83 3.89 2.45
CA MET A 160 -13.01 4.67 2.82
C MET A 160 -13.92 3.88 3.75
N GLY A 161 -14.83 4.60 4.41
CA GLY A 161 -15.85 4.04 5.29
C GLY A 161 -15.31 3.46 6.61
N GLU A 162 -16.17 2.77 7.33
CA GLU A 162 -15.86 2.16 8.64
C GLU A 162 -14.76 1.10 8.57
N LYS A 163 -14.55 0.50 7.39
CA LYS A 163 -13.53 -0.51 7.14
C LYS A 163 -12.19 0.09 6.69
N SER A 164 -12.06 1.41 6.64
CA SER A 164 -10.83 2.07 6.19
C SER A 164 -9.61 1.56 6.97
N GLY A 165 -8.54 1.23 6.25
CA GLY A 165 -7.33 0.62 6.80
C GLY A 165 -7.39 -0.92 6.93
N GLN A 166 -8.57 -1.53 6.85
CA GLN A 166 -8.71 -2.99 6.91
C GLN A 166 -8.26 -3.62 5.59
N ARG A 167 -7.32 -4.55 5.68
CA ARG A 167 -6.91 -5.40 4.56
C ARG A 167 -7.98 -6.45 4.30
N VAL A 168 -8.36 -6.60 3.05
CA VAL A 168 -9.16 -7.73 2.55
C VAL A 168 -8.24 -8.93 2.57
N MET A 169 -8.37 -9.75 3.61
CA MET A 169 -7.78 -11.07 3.56
C MET A 169 -8.50 -11.85 2.47
N ALA A 170 -7.74 -12.34 1.49
CA ALA A 170 -8.26 -13.37 0.61
C ALA A 170 -8.82 -14.48 1.53
N PRO A 171 -10.06 -14.94 1.30
CA PRO A 171 -10.50 -16.15 1.95
C PRO A 171 -9.57 -17.26 1.48
N ASN A 172 -8.54 -17.58 2.28
CA ASN A 172 -7.80 -18.83 2.21
C ASN A 172 -8.72 -19.99 2.65
N THR A 173 -10.01 -19.94 2.32
CA THR A 173 -10.99 -20.98 2.62
C THR A 173 -10.57 -22.30 1.99
N VAL A 174 -9.88 -22.28 0.84
CA VAL A 174 -9.41 -23.50 0.18
C VAL A 174 -8.19 -24.13 0.88
N GLN A 175 -7.29 -23.33 1.46
CA GLN A 175 -6.11 -23.83 2.18
C GLN A 175 -6.41 -24.18 3.64
N LEU A 176 -7.29 -23.42 4.32
CA LEU A 176 -7.74 -23.82 5.66
C LEU A 176 -8.68 -25.02 5.60
N ALA A 177 -9.60 -25.12 4.63
CA ALA A 177 -10.48 -26.29 4.53
C ALA A 177 -9.70 -27.58 4.21
N SER A 178 -8.70 -27.52 3.33
CA SER A 178 -7.87 -28.69 3.03
C SER A 178 -6.99 -29.09 4.21
N GLN A 179 -6.44 -28.12 4.96
CA GLN A 179 -5.68 -28.39 6.18
C GLN A 179 -6.58 -28.91 7.31
N GLN A 180 -7.82 -28.40 7.44
CA GLN A 180 -8.82 -28.88 8.39
C GLN A 180 -9.26 -30.31 8.07
N GLN A 181 -9.51 -30.63 6.80
CA GLN A 181 -9.86 -31.98 6.36
C GLN A 181 -8.71 -32.98 6.56
N GLN A 182 -7.46 -32.56 6.34
CA GLN A 182 -6.29 -33.40 6.62
C GLN A 182 -6.12 -33.70 8.12
N LEU A 183 -6.35 -32.71 8.99
CA LEU A 183 -6.30 -32.89 10.43
C LEU A 183 -7.43 -33.77 10.96
N ASP A 184 -8.66 -33.59 10.45
CA ASP A 184 -9.81 -34.42 10.82
C ASP A 184 -9.65 -35.88 10.33
N ALA A 185 -9.08 -36.09 9.14
CA ALA A 185 -8.76 -37.43 8.64
C ALA A 185 -7.69 -38.13 9.50
N LEU A 186 -6.65 -37.40 9.93
CA LEU A 186 -5.63 -37.92 10.86
C LEU A 186 -6.20 -38.22 12.25
N ALA A 187 -7.08 -37.35 12.76
CA ALA A 187 -7.75 -37.56 14.05
C ALA A 187 -8.72 -38.76 14.01
N ALA A 188 -9.46 -38.94 12.90
CA ALA A 188 -10.33 -40.08 12.68
C ALA A 188 -9.55 -41.40 12.55
N SER A 189 -8.42 -41.38 11.83
CA SER A 189 -7.52 -42.53 11.71
C SER A 189 -6.91 -42.92 13.06
N ARG A 190 -6.52 -41.92 13.88
CA ARG A 190 -6.03 -42.15 15.25
C ARG A 190 -7.10 -42.77 16.17
N ARG A 191 -8.38 -42.42 15.97
CA ARG A 191 -9.52 -43.03 16.69
C ARG A 191 -9.82 -44.48 16.25
N GLN A 192 -9.49 -44.85 15.01
CA GLN A 192 -9.66 -46.22 14.52
C GLN A 192 -8.50 -47.13 14.93
N ALA A 193 -7.27 -46.60 15.02
CA ALA A 193 -6.10 -47.36 15.48
C ALA A 193 -6.09 -47.57 17.00
N ALA A 194 -6.61 -46.63 17.78
CA ALA A 194 -6.82 -46.78 19.22
C ALA A 194 -8.27 -47.22 19.47
N GLY A 195 -8.54 -48.53 19.45
CA GLY A 195 -9.85 -49.12 19.74
C GLY A 195 -10.34 -48.89 21.17
N LEU A 196 -10.57 -47.63 21.53
CA LEU A 196 -11.03 -47.18 22.83
C LEU A 196 -12.49 -46.78 22.71
N GLN A 197 -13.35 -47.61 23.30
CA GLN A 197 -14.73 -47.29 23.62
C GLN A 197 -14.78 -45.95 24.41
N PRO A 198 -15.88 -45.18 24.32
CA PRO A 198 -16.00 -43.92 25.02
C PRO A 198 -16.04 -44.15 26.53
N GLN A 199 -14.89 -44.01 27.20
CA GLN A 199 -14.82 -44.00 28.65
C GLN A 199 -15.31 -42.67 29.19
N VAL A 200 -16.31 -42.77 30.07
CA VAL A 200 -16.80 -41.72 30.97
C VAL A 200 -15.61 -41.07 31.68
N ARG A 201 -15.54 -39.73 31.62
CA ARG A 201 -14.57 -38.88 32.33
C ARG A 201 -14.32 -39.40 33.74
N ARG A 202 -13.12 -39.92 33.99
CA ARG A 202 -12.51 -39.90 35.32
C ARG A 202 -11.46 -38.80 35.32
N GLN A 203 -11.60 -37.93 36.31
CA GLN A 203 -10.59 -36.99 36.73
C GLN A 203 -9.36 -37.76 37.22
N ASP A 204 -8.20 -37.10 37.05
CA ASP A 204 -6.90 -37.36 37.67
C ASP A 204 -6.00 -38.40 36.99
N ASP A 205 -5.13 -37.90 36.11
CA ASP A 205 -3.73 -38.31 36.04
C ASP A 205 -2.90 -37.17 35.40
N ASP A 206 -2.48 -36.22 36.25
CA ASP A 206 -1.53 -35.16 35.92
C ASP A 206 -0.11 -35.73 36.06
N SER A 207 0.47 -36.30 34.99
CA SER A 207 1.91 -36.52 34.93
C SER A 207 2.46 -36.48 33.50
N ASP A 208 3.37 -35.53 33.30
CA ASP A 208 4.46 -35.52 32.32
C ASP A 208 4.22 -35.16 30.84
N GLU A 209 3.73 -33.94 30.55
CA GLU A 209 4.00 -33.29 29.24
C GLU A 209 3.79 -31.75 29.25
N GLU A 210 4.37 -31.03 30.22
CA GLU A 210 4.17 -29.57 30.37
C GLU A 210 5.00 -28.69 29.40
N SER A 211 5.86 -29.24 28.53
CA SER A 211 6.77 -28.42 27.73
C SER A 211 6.29 -28.00 26.33
N ASN A 212 5.10 -28.42 25.86
CA ASN A 212 4.71 -28.18 24.45
C ASN A 212 3.26 -27.72 24.20
N ARG A 213 2.56 -27.21 25.22
CA ARG A 213 1.13 -26.85 25.13
C ARG A 213 0.85 -25.35 25.09
N VAL A 214 1.70 -24.53 24.46
CA VAL A 214 1.28 -23.16 24.12
C VAL A 214 0.26 -23.26 23.00
N SER A 215 -1.02 -23.32 23.38
CA SER A 215 -2.14 -23.33 22.44
C SER A 215 -2.03 -22.14 21.49
N THR A 216 -2.13 -22.39 20.18
CA THR A 216 -2.11 -21.34 19.14
C THR A 216 -3.12 -20.23 19.44
N ARG A 217 -4.27 -20.59 20.05
CA ARG A 217 -5.28 -19.65 20.52
C ARG A 217 -4.77 -18.77 21.66
N ALA A 218 -4.08 -19.34 22.65
CA ALA A 218 -3.49 -18.58 23.74
C ALA A 218 -2.42 -17.60 23.24
N LEU A 219 -1.54 -18.03 22.33
CA LEU A 219 -0.53 -17.16 21.73
C LEU A 219 -1.14 -16.01 20.92
N ALA A 220 -2.19 -16.29 20.15
CA ALA A 220 -2.91 -15.28 19.37
C ALA A 220 -3.59 -14.25 20.28
N VAL A 221 -4.23 -14.68 21.36
CA VAL A 221 -4.87 -13.80 22.34
C VAL A 221 -3.83 -12.93 23.05
N THR A 222 -2.69 -13.50 23.44
CA THR A 222 -1.60 -12.74 24.08
C THR A 222 -1.01 -11.69 23.14
N ARG A 223 -0.79 -12.04 21.86
CA ARG A 223 -0.30 -11.08 20.85
C ARG A 223 -1.31 -9.98 20.57
N PHE A 224 -2.60 -10.34 20.46
CA PHE A 224 -3.67 -9.36 20.26
C PHE A 224 -3.74 -8.36 21.41
N LYS A 225 -3.77 -8.84 22.66
CA LYS A 225 -3.80 -7.98 23.86
C LYS A 225 -2.60 -7.04 23.92
N ARG A 226 -1.39 -7.59 23.76
CA ARG A 226 -0.16 -6.81 23.80
C ARG A 226 -0.09 -5.76 22.69
N ASN A 227 -0.51 -6.09 21.46
CA ASN A 227 -0.58 -5.12 20.38
C ASN A 227 -1.60 -4.03 20.66
N HIS A 228 -2.73 -4.39 21.26
CA HIS A 228 -3.78 -3.41 21.60
C HIS A 228 -3.31 -2.43 22.68
N GLU A 229 -2.59 -2.92 23.69
CA GLU A 229 -1.95 -2.07 24.71
C GLU A 229 -0.92 -1.11 24.08
N LEU A 230 -0.08 -1.60 23.16
CA LEU A 230 0.89 -0.76 22.45
C LEU A 230 0.23 0.35 21.61
N LEU A 231 -0.86 0.03 20.92
CA LEU A 231 -1.59 1.03 20.14
C LEU A 231 -2.28 2.05 21.05
N ALA A 232 -2.84 1.61 22.19
CA ALA A 232 -3.40 2.51 23.18
C ALA A 232 -2.34 3.48 23.72
N GLU A 233 -1.10 3.02 23.94
CA GLU A 233 0.02 3.88 24.36
C GLU A 233 0.43 4.89 23.28
N ILE A 234 0.53 4.48 22.01
CA ILE A 234 0.90 5.37 20.90
C ILE A 234 -0.16 6.46 20.67
N PHE A 235 -1.45 6.11 20.79
CA PHE A 235 -2.56 7.02 20.51
C PHE A 235 -3.13 7.71 21.76
N ALA A 236 -2.57 7.46 22.95
CA ALA A 236 -2.92 8.23 24.12
C ALA A 236 -2.55 9.71 23.90
N VAL A 237 -3.53 10.59 24.13
CA VAL A 237 -3.48 12.05 23.85
C VAL A 237 -2.27 12.77 24.50
N ASN A 238 -1.59 12.14 25.45
CA ASN A 238 -0.43 12.69 26.17
C ASN A 238 0.91 11.97 25.89
N ALA A 239 0.97 11.01 24.96
CA ALA A 239 2.16 10.19 24.74
C ALA A 239 3.38 11.00 24.29
N VAL A 240 3.17 12.04 23.47
CA VAL A 240 4.25 12.89 22.93
C VAL A 240 4.86 13.81 24.00
N ALA A 241 4.09 14.19 25.02
CA ALA A 241 4.55 15.10 26.07
C ALA A 241 5.47 14.43 27.11
N ASN A 242 5.52 13.09 27.14
CA ASN A 242 6.23 12.32 28.17
C ASN A 242 7.31 11.38 27.62
N VAL A 243 7.67 11.51 26.33
CA VAL A 243 8.78 10.75 25.73
C VAL A 243 10.09 11.26 26.34
N LYS A 244 10.62 10.53 27.32
CA LYS A 244 12.00 10.72 27.76
C LYS A 244 12.90 10.51 26.53
N GLY A 245 13.70 11.51 26.19
CA GLY A 245 14.64 11.43 25.07
C GLY A 245 15.47 10.15 25.18
N VAL A 246 15.62 9.43 24.07
CA VAL A 246 16.45 8.23 24.03
C VAL A 246 17.87 8.64 24.42
N PRO A 247 18.46 8.06 25.48
CA PRO A 247 19.81 8.39 25.89
C PRO A 247 20.77 8.10 24.73
N SER A 248 21.68 9.03 24.46
CA SER A 248 22.66 8.85 23.38
C SER A 248 23.49 7.60 23.66
N PRO A 249 23.72 6.72 22.66
CA PRO A 249 24.66 5.61 22.81
C PRO A 249 26.07 6.07 23.21
N TYR A 250 26.39 7.34 22.97
CA TYR A 250 27.67 7.98 23.28
C TYR A 250 27.62 8.82 24.55
N GLU A 251 26.55 8.75 25.36
CA GLU A 251 26.43 9.51 26.60
C GLU A 251 27.55 9.19 27.60
N LYS A 252 28.09 7.97 27.54
CA LYS A 252 29.25 7.52 28.33
C LYS A 252 30.59 7.70 27.60
N ALA A 253 30.59 8.08 26.33
CA ALA A 253 31.81 8.20 25.53
C ALA A 253 32.39 9.61 25.70
N ASN A 254 33.55 9.70 26.33
CA ASN A 254 34.25 10.97 26.47
C ASN A 254 34.93 11.32 25.13
N LYS A 255 34.34 12.28 24.40
CA LYS A 255 34.82 12.73 23.09
C LYS A 255 36.32 13.08 23.10
N THR A 256 36.79 13.78 24.14
CA THR A 256 38.19 14.17 24.30
C THR A 256 39.15 12.98 24.44
N GLU A 257 38.71 11.89 25.08
CA GLU A 257 39.53 10.68 25.21
C GLU A 257 39.65 9.95 23.85
N LEU A 258 38.56 9.91 23.08
CA LEU A 258 38.54 9.30 21.75
C LEU A 258 39.42 10.08 20.76
N GLU A 259 39.38 11.40 20.80
CA GLU A 259 40.24 12.25 19.97
C GLU A 259 41.72 12.09 20.32
N THR A 260 42.05 11.89 21.60
CA THR A 260 43.43 11.65 22.06
C THR A 260 43.94 10.27 21.61
N LYS A 261 43.10 9.23 21.72
CA LYS A 261 43.42 7.88 21.22
C LYS A 261 43.60 7.88 19.69
N LEU A 262 42.75 8.63 18.98
CA LEU A 262 42.83 8.81 17.54
C LEU A 262 44.14 9.50 17.14
N ALA A 263 44.50 10.61 17.78
CA ALA A 263 45.77 11.31 17.54
C ALA A 263 46.99 10.42 17.81
N SER A 264 46.91 9.58 18.85
CA SER A 264 47.96 8.62 19.19
C SER A 264 48.10 7.51 18.15
N SER A 265 46.99 7.07 17.53
CA SER A 265 47.00 6.06 16.46
C SER A 265 47.59 6.56 15.14
N TYR A 266 47.60 7.87 14.91
CA TYR A 266 48.27 8.50 13.75
C TYR A 266 49.74 8.80 14.00
N SER A 267 50.23 8.59 15.23
CA SER A 267 51.62 8.82 15.64
C SER A 267 52.36 7.49 15.88
N THR A 268 52.33 6.58 14.90
CA THR A 268 53.38 5.55 14.77
C THR A 268 54.37 5.98 13.70
N PRO A 269 55.53 6.55 14.06
CA PRO A 269 56.66 6.64 13.15
C PRO A 269 57.27 5.24 12.95
N VAL A 270 57.77 5.02 11.73
CA VAL A 270 58.68 3.93 11.33
C VAL A 270 59.93 3.93 12.20
#